data_AF-A0A3M9Z2U0-F1
#
_entry.id   AF-A0A3M9Z2U0-F1
#
_cell.length_a   1.000
_cell.length_b   1.000
_cell.length_c   1.000
_cell.angle_alpha   90.00
_cell.angle_beta   90.00
_cell.angle_gamma   90.00
#
_symmetry.space_group_name_H-M   'P 1'
#
loop_
_entity.id
_entity.type
_entity.pdbx_description
1 polymer ?
#
loop_
_entity_poly.entity_id
_entity_poly.type
_entity_poly.pdbx_seq_one_letter_code
_entity_poly.pdbx_strand_id
1 'polypeptide(L)'
;MTLNLSLVTEEVAICVTDRRLSAPAGGIVSERGNKLTAFTCQNARGFITYTGIGRDDTGRSPDDWIVENPLLPTLPFDQFVEAMKKMADQRLGRLAAQGHDVRHSFVLGGFVAGTPVAVMISNFETLGEDGHRAAAYPQLSVSYCLPTPGAPTSTLIVATGDIPFDRKGRIEQIGRLAKKGAKPGELRAKTTRLLRESRTQRIAETASEPAFRGSSSCVGRTGNGYRRCWRRQPFRGGPYHRTRYDDPRFLYRRVG
;
A
#
# COMPACT_ATOMS: atom_id res chain seq x y z
N MET A 1 1.88 6.33 -2.51
CA MET A 1 0.63 5.59 -2.22
C MET A 1 0.41 4.60 -3.33
N THR A 2 0.07 3.38 -2.94
CA THR A 2 0.07 2.19 -3.81
C THR A 2 -1.35 1.69 -4.00
N LEU A 3 -1.78 1.33 -5.20
CA LEU A 3 -3.00 0.55 -5.45
C LEU A 3 -2.65 -0.78 -6.12
N ASN A 4 -3.12 -1.88 -5.53
CA ASN A 4 -3.01 -3.21 -6.10
C ASN A 4 -4.41 -3.80 -6.31
N LEU A 5 -4.62 -4.44 -7.46
CA LEU A 5 -5.86 -5.11 -7.80
C LEU A 5 -5.57 -6.52 -8.28
N SER A 6 -6.10 -7.49 -7.56
CA SER A 6 -5.93 -8.92 -7.78
C SER A 6 -7.27 -9.54 -8.13
N LEU A 7 -7.31 -10.26 -9.24
CA LEU A 7 -8.46 -11.01 -9.73
C LEU A 7 -8.02 -12.46 -9.92
N VAL A 8 -8.69 -13.39 -9.26
CA VAL A 8 -8.47 -14.82 -9.44
C VAL A 8 -9.79 -15.46 -9.86
N THR A 9 -9.74 -16.17 -10.97
CA THR A 9 -10.85 -16.97 -11.53
C THR A 9 -10.39 -18.42 -11.64
N GLU A 10 -11.26 -19.30 -12.12
CA GLU A 10 -10.91 -20.71 -12.38
C GLU A 10 -9.83 -20.88 -13.45
N GLU A 11 -9.70 -19.93 -14.38
CA GLU A 11 -8.77 -20.04 -15.51
C GLU A 11 -7.54 -19.15 -15.36
N VAL A 12 -7.68 -17.99 -14.72
CA VAL A 12 -6.63 -16.97 -14.68
C VAL A 12 -6.51 -16.28 -13.33
N ALA A 13 -5.27 -16.02 -12.93
CA ALA A 13 -4.90 -15.12 -11.85
C ALA A 13 -4.24 -13.87 -12.47
N ILE A 14 -4.86 -12.70 -12.29
CA ILE A 14 -4.41 -11.42 -12.81
C ILE A 14 -4.11 -10.50 -11.63
N CYS A 15 -2.91 -9.94 -11.59
CA CYS A 15 -2.56 -8.86 -10.69
C CYS A 15 -2.16 -7.62 -11.50
N VAL A 16 -2.62 -6.47 -11.06
CA VAL A 16 -2.17 -5.18 -11.60
C VAL A 16 -1.79 -4.29 -10.41
N THR A 17 -0.57 -3.78 -10.45
CA THR A 17 0.02 -2.94 -9.40
C THR A 17 0.52 -1.65 -10.01
N ASP A 18 0.51 -0.57 -9.24
CA ASP A 18 1.26 0.61 -9.65
C ASP A 18 2.77 0.44 -9.41
N ARG A 19 3.56 1.26 -10.11
CA ARG A 19 5.04 1.24 -10.03
C ARG A 19 5.63 2.37 -9.20
N ARG A 20 4.77 3.15 -8.53
CA ARG A 20 5.21 4.34 -7.81
C ARG A 20 5.75 3.98 -6.44
N LEU A 21 6.93 4.46 -6.11
CA LEU A 21 7.50 4.42 -4.78
C LEU A 21 7.48 5.85 -4.22
N SER A 22 6.97 6.01 -3.00
CA SER A 22 6.88 7.31 -2.34
C SER A 22 7.79 7.37 -1.13
N ALA A 23 8.31 8.56 -0.82
CA ALA A 23 9.06 8.77 0.42
C ALA A 23 8.08 8.92 1.61
N PRO A 24 8.53 8.65 2.85
CA PRO A 24 7.69 8.82 4.04
C PRO A 24 7.12 10.22 4.19
N ALA A 25 7.91 11.26 3.88
CA ALA A 25 7.50 12.66 3.91
C ALA A 25 6.60 13.08 2.73
N GLY A 26 6.18 12.14 1.89
CA GLY A 26 5.51 12.40 0.62
C GLY A 26 6.50 12.58 -0.54
N GLY A 27 5.95 12.73 -1.75
CA GLY A 27 6.75 12.81 -2.98
C GLY A 27 7.07 11.44 -3.58
N ILE A 28 7.51 11.46 -4.85
CA ILE A 28 7.81 10.26 -5.64
C ILE A 28 9.32 10.05 -5.62
N VAL A 29 9.75 8.89 -5.13
CA VAL A 29 11.14 8.44 -5.17
C VAL A 29 11.45 7.77 -6.50
N SER A 30 10.50 6.97 -7.01
CA SER A 30 10.66 6.24 -8.26
C SER A 30 9.31 5.89 -8.88
N GLU A 31 9.25 5.79 -10.20
CA GLU A 31 8.11 5.25 -10.97
C GLU A 31 8.42 3.83 -11.50
N ARG A 32 9.46 3.18 -10.96
CA ARG A 32 9.95 1.87 -11.38
C ARG A 32 9.84 0.79 -10.31
N GLY A 33 9.24 1.08 -9.15
CA GLY A 33 9.09 0.13 -8.06
C GLY A 33 8.35 -1.14 -8.52
N ASN A 34 8.97 -2.30 -8.32
CA ASN A 34 8.26 -3.56 -8.44
C ASN A 34 7.51 -3.82 -7.12
N LYS A 35 6.29 -4.35 -7.21
CA LYS A 35 5.47 -4.74 -6.06
C LYS A 35 4.75 -6.05 -6.34
N LEU A 36 5.34 -6.86 -7.21
CA LEU A 36 4.76 -8.06 -7.76
C LEU A 36 5.86 -9.09 -7.90
N THR A 37 5.71 -10.18 -7.18
CA THR A 37 6.64 -11.32 -7.22
C THR A 37 5.84 -12.57 -7.52
N ALA A 38 6.25 -13.35 -8.52
CA ALA A 38 5.67 -14.67 -8.75
C ALA A 38 6.16 -15.64 -7.68
N PHE A 39 5.30 -16.56 -7.24
CA PHE A 39 5.69 -17.61 -6.30
C PHE A 39 5.26 -18.98 -6.82
N THR A 40 5.98 -20.00 -6.39
CA THR A 40 5.60 -21.41 -6.50
C THR A 40 6.01 -22.08 -5.20
N CYS A 41 5.13 -22.90 -4.65
CA CYS A 41 5.40 -23.77 -3.52
C CYS A 41 4.85 -25.18 -3.82
N GLN A 42 4.95 -26.14 -2.89
CA GLN A 42 4.70 -27.56 -3.16
C GLN A 42 3.41 -27.85 -3.94
N ASN A 43 2.31 -27.21 -3.54
CA ASN A 43 0.98 -27.46 -4.09
C ASN A 43 0.31 -26.19 -4.65
N ALA A 44 1.05 -25.09 -4.79
CA ALA A 44 0.46 -23.82 -5.23
C ALA A 44 1.39 -22.99 -6.10
N ARG A 45 0.79 -22.15 -6.94
CA ARG A 45 1.49 -21.18 -7.79
C ARG A 45 0.65 -19.92 -7.93
N GLY A 46 1.31 -18.78 -8.07
CA GLY A 46 0.61 -17.51 -8.22
C GLY A 46 1.53 -16.32 -8.14
N PHE A 47 0.99 -15.23 -7.61
CA PHE A 47 1.71 -14.00 -7.36
C PHE A 47 1.52 -13.53 -5.92
N ILE A 48 2.46 -12.72 -5.46
CA ILE A 48 2.43 -11.96 -4.23
C ILE A 48 2.57 -10.49 -4.61
N THR A 49 1.71 -9.66 -4.07
CA THR A 49 1.82 -8.21 -4.17
C THR A 49 1.73 -7.57 -2.80
N TYR A 50 2.21 -6.34 -2.65
CA TYR A 50 2.22 -5.66 -1.36
C TYR A 50 1.91 -4.16 -1.42
N THR A 51 1.38 -3.63 -0.33
CA THR A 51 1.15 -2.20 -0.07
C THR A 51 1.78 -1.82 1.27
N GLY A 52 2.16 -0.55 1.43
CA GLY A 52 2.78 -0.04 2.66
C GLY A 52 4.31 0.07 2.57
N ILE A 53 5.02 -0.45 3.56
CA ILE A 53 6.49 -0.43 3.65
C ILE A 53 7.17 -0.91 2.35
N GLY A 54 8.05 -0.06 1.80
CA GLY A 54 8.79 -0.38 0.58
C GLY A 54 10.18 -0.98 0.83
N ARG A 55 10.77 -0.73 2.01
CA ARG A 55 12.08 -1.24 2.45
C ARG A 55 12.12 -1.36 3.97
N ASP A 56 12.83 -2.35 4.49
CA ASP A 56 13.15 -2.45 5.93
C ASP A 56 14.38 -1.64 6.34
N ASP A 57 14.77 -1.81 7.61
CA ASP A 57 15.93 -1.21 8.26
C ASP A 57 17.27 -1.61 7.62
N THR A 58 17.29 -2.71 6.86
CA THR A 58 18.45 -3.18 6.09
C THR A 58 18.40 -2.77 4.62
N GLY A 59 17.38 -1.99 4.24
CA GLY A 59 17.17 -1.56 2.86
C GLY A 59 16.55 -2.63 1.95
N ARG A 60 16.12 -3.77 2.48
CA ARG A 60 15.51 -4.87 1.72
C ARG A 60 14.03 -4.63 1.50
N SER A 61 13.59 -4.81 0.27
CA SER A 61 12.18 -4.72 -0.11
C SER A 61 11.41 -5.99 0.24
N PRO A 62 10.07 -5.94 0.31
CA PRO A 62 9.27 -7.14 0.52
C PRO A 62 9.50 -8.25 -0.52
N ASP A 63 9.84 -7.89 -1.77
CA ASP A 63 10.22 -8.86 -2.81
C ASP A 63 11.54 -9.57 -2.42
N ASP A 64 12.51 -8.84 -1.87
CA ASP A 64 13.77 -9.42 -1.38
C ASP A 64 13.50 -10.38 -0.21
N TRP A 65 12.57 -10.06 0.69
CA TRP A 65 12.25 -10.93 1.83
C TRP A 65 11.77 -12.32 1.37
N ILE A 66 10.97 -12.35 0.30
CA ILE A 66 10.46 -13.60 -0.30
C ILE A 66 11.60 -14.40 -0.92
N VAL A 67 12.44 -13.74 -1.73
CA VAL A 67 13.54 -14.39 -2.47
C VAL A 67 14.64 -14.91 -1.53
N GLU A 68 14.89 -14.20 -0.42
CA GLU A 68 15.92 -14.56 0.57
C GLU A 68 15.56 -15.79 1.42
N ASN A 69 14.30 -16.27 1.39
CA ASN A 69 13.86 -17.40 2.19
C ASN A 69 13.77 -18.70 1.36
N PRO A 70 14.82 -19.56 1.39
CA PRO A 70 14.88 -20.75 0.55
C PRO A 70 13.88 -21.85 0.94
N LEU A 71 13.26 -21.75 2.12
CA LEU A 71 12.27 -22.73 2.58
C LEU A 71 10.90 -22.48 1.99
N LEU A 72 10.55 -21.24 1.62
CA LEU A 72 9.21 -20.93 1.13
C LEU A 72 8.77 -21.83 -0.03
N PRO A 73 9.57 -22.07 -1.08
CA PRO A 73 9.15 -22.93 -2.19
C PRO A 73 8.94 -24.39 -1.79
N THR A 74 9.52 -24.85 -0.67
CA THR A 74 9.42 -26.23 -0.21
C THR A 74 8.25 -26.46 0.73
N LEU A 75 7.41 -25.45 1.03
CA LEU A 75 6.29 -25.58 1.96
C LEU A 75 4.96 -25.81 1.23
N PRO A 76 4.02 -26.55 1.84
CA PRO A 76 2.59 -26.48 1.49
C PRO A 76 2.06 -25.05 1.61
N PHE A 77 1.01 -24.70 0.86
CA PHE A 77 0.52 -23.32 0.77
C PHE A 77 0.09 -22.68 2.11
N ASP A 78 -0.56 -23.43 2.99
CA ASP A 78 -0.93 -22.98 4.33
C ASP A 78 0.31 -22.63 5.17
N GLN A 79 1.33 -23.51 5.15
CA GLN A 79 2.60 -23.27 5.83
C GLN A 79 3.40 -22.14 5.18
N PHE A 80 3.31 -21.99 3.86
CA PHE A 80 3.89 -20.87 3.11
C PHE A 80 3.32 -19.53 3.60
N VAL A 81 1.99 -19.43 3.72
CA VAL A 81 1.29 -18.22 4.19
C VAL A 81 1.71 -17.88 5.62
N GLU A 82 1.76 -18.87 6.51
CA GLU A 82 2.19 -18.66 7.90
C GLU A 82 3.67 -18.28 8.02
N ALA A 83 4.55 -18.90 7.22
CA ALA A 83 5.97 -18.55 7.16
C ALA A 83 6.17 -17.12 6.66
N MET A 84 5.43 -16.72 5.61
CA MET A 84 5.40 -15.35 5.10
C MET A 84 4.96 -14.35 6.16
N LYS A 85 3.85 -14.64 6.86
CA LYS A 85 3.34 -13.82 7.96
C LYS A 85 4.39 -13.65 9.06
N LYS A 86 4.96 -14.76 9.55
CA LYS A 86 5.97 -14.75 10.62
C LYS A 86 7.20 -13.94 10.24
N MET A 87 7.70 -14.13 9.01
CA MET A 87 8.82 -13.36 8.48
C MET A 87 8.51 -11.86 8.43
N ALA A 88 7.33 -11.49 7.91
CA ALA A 88 6.93 -10.10 7.81
C ALA A 88 6.71 -9.45 9.19
N ASP A 89 6.07 -10.14 10.14
CA ASP A 89 5.90 -9.66 11.52
C ASP A 89 7.25 -9.34 12.19
N GLN A 90 8.26 -10.18 11.98
CA GLN A 90 9.61 -9.93 12.53
C GLN A 90 10.24 -8.67 11.95
N ARG A 91 10.16 -8.46 10.63
CA ARG A 91 10.75 -7.29 9.96
C ARG A 91 10.00 -6.01 10.28
N LEU A 92 8.67 -6.04 10.22
CA LEU A 92 7.82 -4.92 10.58
C LEU A 92 7.94 -4.57 12.07
N GLY A 93 8.08 -5.57 12.96
CA GLY A 93 8.30 -5.34 14.39
C GLY A 93 9.56 -4.52 14.69
N ARG A 94 10.65 -4.74 13.95
CA ARG A 94 11.88 -3.92 14.09
C ARG A 94 11.66 -2.47 13.68
N LEU A 95 10.95 -2.23 12.58
CA LEU A 95 10.60 -0.89 12.14
C LEU A 95 9.64 -0.20 13.13
N ALA A 96 8.67 -0.93 13.67
CA ALA A 96 7.73 -0.41 14.66
C ALA A 96 8.45 0.04 15.94
N ALA A 97 9.45 -0.73 16.40
CA ALA A 97 10.28 -0.38 17.55
C ALA A 97 11.09 0.91 17.34
N GLN A 98 11.33 1.32 16.08
CA GLN A 98 11.96 2.59 15.71
C GLN A 98 10.96 3.76 15.58
N GLY A 99 9.67 3.52 15.85
CA GLY A 99 8.62 4.52 15.76
C GLY A 99 8.07 4.73 14.34
N HIS A 100 8.34 3.83 13.41
CA HIS A 100 7.77 3.91 12.07
C HIS A 100 6.30 3.44 12.03
N ASP A 101 5.50 4.07 11.17
CA ASP A 101 4.18 3.56 10.80
C ASP A 101 4.35 2.36 9.86
N VAL A 102 4.08 1.17 10.38
CA VAL A 102 4.32 -0.13 9.72
C VAL A 102 3.07 -0.73 9.09
N ARG A 103 2.11 0.10 8.67
CA ARG A 103 0.99 -0.38 7.85
C ARG A 103 1.50 -1.13 6.64
N HIS A 104 1.11 -2.38 6.52
CA HIS A 104 1.55 -3.26 5.46
C HIS A 104 0.52 -4.33 5.16
N SER A 105 0.37 -4.65 3.88
CA SER A 105 -0.46 -5.75 3.42
C SER A 105 0.25 -6.51 2.32
N PHE A 106 0.20 -7.84 2.39
CA PHE A 106 0.43 -8.71 1.25
C PHE A 106 -0.90 -9.24 0.72
N VAL A 107 -0.98 -9.41 -0.59
CA VAL A 107 -2.02 -10.19 -1.25
C VAL A 107 -1.36 -11.29 -2.05
N LEU A 108 -1.74 -12.53 -1.77
CA LEU A 108 -1.37 -13.70 -2.54
C LEU A 108 -2.58 -14.08 -3.39
N GLY A 109 -2.38 -14.27 -4.69
CA GLY A 109 -3.44 -14.71 -5.60
C GLY A 109 -2.92 -15.79 -6.54
N GLY A 110 -3.68 -16.85 -6.72
CA GLY A 110 -3.23 -17.97 -7.55
C GLY A 110 -4.09 -19.22 -7.38
N PHE A 111 -3.43 -20.37 -7.49
CA PHE A 111 -4.09 -21.66 -7.48
C PHE A 111 -3.40 -22.62 -6.50
N VAL A 112 -4.19 -23.29 -5.67
CA VAL A 112 -3.75 -24.36 -4.76
C VAL A 112 -4.38 -25.65 -5.24
N ALA A 113 -3.56 -26.60 -5.71
CA ALA A 113 -4.02 -27.83 -6.36
C ALA A 113 -5.08 -27.60 -7.46
N GLY A 114 -4.93 -26.50 -8.23
CA GLY A 114 -5.87 -26.11 -9.28
C GLY A 114 -7.05 -25.25 -8.81
N THR A 115 -7.28 -25.12 -7.49
CA THR A 115 -8.38 -24.33 -6.94
C THR A 115 -7.98 -22.85 -6.79
N PRO A 116 -8.78 -21.90 -7.30
CA PRO A 116 -8.56 -20.46 -7.12
C PRO A 116 -8.49 -20.08 -5.64
N VAL A 117 -7.48 -19.30 -5.27
CA VAL A 117 -7.34 -18.75 -3.92
C VAL A 117 -6.87 -17.30 -3.99
N ALA A 118 -7.39 -16.48 -3.06
CA ALA A 118 -6.75 -15.23 -2.72
C ALA A 118 -6.61 -15.12 -1.20
N VAL A 119 -5.43 -14.74 -0.73
CA VAL A 119 -5.11 -14.59 0.69
C VAL A 119 -4.61 -13.17 0.91
N MET A 120 -5.06 -12.54 1.98
CA MET A 120 -4.51 -11.27 2.43
C MET A 120 -3.82 -11.46 3.77
N ILE A 121 -2.61 -10.92 3.89
CA ILE A 121 -1.86 -10.86 5.14
C ILE A 121 -1.70 -9.37 5.45
N SER A 122 -2.42 -8.83 6.43
CA SER A 122 -2.44 -7.38 6.68
C SER A 122 -2.55 -7.03 8.16
N ASN A 123 -2.01 -5.88 8.56
CA ASN A 123 -2.22 -5.31 9.88
C ASN A 123 -3.17 -4.10 9.87
N PHE A 124 -3.71 -3.70 8.70
CA PHE A 124 -4.54 -2.51 8.59
C PHE A 124 -5.69 -2.61 7.57
N GLU A 125 -5.66 -3.58 6.66
CA GLU A 125 -6.73 -3.85 5.70
C GLU A 125 -7.50 -5.10 6.10
N THR A 126 -8.78 -5.18 5.72
CA THR A 126 -9.59 -6.40 5.87
C THR A 126 -10.34 -6.71 4.58
N LEU A 127 -10.63 -7.99 4.33
CA LEU A 127 -11.41 -8.43 3.16
C LEU A 127 -12.92 -8.12 3.32
N GLY A 128 -13.35 -7.63 4.49
CA GLY A 128 -14.74 -7.32 4.81
C GLY A 128 -15.11 -5.85 4.67
N GLU A 129 -16.28 -5.48 5.21
CA GLU A 129 -16.83 -4.12 5.14
C GLU A 129 -15.96 -3.08 5.86
N ASP A 130 -15.22 -3.50 6.89
CA ASP A 130 -14.32 -2.64 7.64
C ASP A 130 -13.11 -2.14 6.84
N GLY A 131 -12.85 -2.71 5.65
CA GLY A 131 -11.99 -2.24 4.55
C GLY A 131 -10.57 -1.77 4.90
N HIS A 132 -10.48 -0.64 5.62
CA HIS A 132 -9.25 0.03 6.04
C HIS A 132 -9.35 0.57 7.47
N ARG A 133 -8.29 0.32 8.24
CA ARG A 133 -8.12 0.85 9.59
C ARG A 133 -7.23 2.08 9.56
N ALA A 134 -7.55 3.04 10.44
CA ALA A 134 -6.76 4.26 10.61
C ALA A 134 -5.35 3.98 11.17
N ALA A 135 -5.21 2.93 11.99
CA ALA A 135 -3.96 2.52 12.60
C ALA A 135 -3.64 1.05 12.28
N ALA A 136 -2.34 0.73 12.18
CA ALA A 136 -1.86 -0.63 12.10
C ALA A 136 -2.00 -1.35 13.44
N TYR A 137 -2.39 -2.62 13.40
CA TYR A 137 -2.17 -3.52 14.53
C TYR A 137 -0.70 -3.91 14.68
N PRO A 138 -0.27 -4.32 15.89
CA PRO A 138 1.09 -4.75 16.14
C PRO A 138 1.52 -5.98 15.32
N GLN A 139 0.57 -6.80 14.92
CA GLN A 139 0.79 -8.04 14.18
C GLN A 139 -0.10 -8.09 12.94
N LEU A 140 0.41 -8.74 11.90
CA LEU A 140 -0.35 -9.10 10.73
C LEU A 140 -1.41 -10.15 11.08
N SER A 141 -2.55 -10.11 10.42
CA SER A 141 -3.56 -11.16 10.40
C SER A 141 -3.70 -11.74 9.00
N VAL A 142 -4.13 -13.00 8.93
CA VAL A 142 -4.36 -13.72 7.66
C VAL A 142 -5.86 -13.78 7.43
N SER A 143 -6.29 -13.46 6.21
CA SER A 143 -7.68 -13.56 5.78
C SER A 143 -7.74 -14.26 4.42
N TYR A 144 -8.60 -15.28 4.33
CA TYR A 144 -8.79 -16.06 3.10
C TYR A 144 -10.03 -15.59 2.35
N CYS A 145 -9.90 -15.41 1.05
CA CYS A 145 -11.00 -15.32 0.11
C CYS A 145 -11.02 -16.64 -0.68
N LEU A 146 -12.01 -17.47 -0.37
CA LEU A 146 -12.19 -18.78 -1.01
C LEU A 146 -13.40 -18.75 -1.93
N PRO A 147 -13.43 -19.62 -2.96
CA PRO A 147 -14.63 -19.85 -3.75
C PRO A 147 -15.82 -20.20 -2.85
N THR A 148 -16.98 -19.63 -3.16
CA THR A 148 -18.22 -20.00 -2.47
C THR A 148 -18.60 -21.43 -2.87
N PRO A 149 -18.82 -22.35 -1.90
CA PRO A 149 -19.24 -23.71 -2.21
C PRO A 149 -20.49 -23.73 -3.09
N GLY A 150 -20.46 -24.50 -4.18
CA GLY A 150 -21.59 -24.64 -5.11
C GLY A 150 -21.82 -23.45 -6.04
N ALA A 151 -20.98 -22.41 -6.02
CA ALA A 151 -21.06 -21.35 -7.02
C ALA A 151 -20.70 -21.91 -8.41
N PRO A 152 -21.42 -21.52 -9.48
CA PRO A 152 -21.15 -21.99 -10.83
C PRO A 152 -19.82 -21.48 -11.40
N THR A 153 -19.29 -20.40 -10.83
CA THR A 153 -17.97 -19.86 -11.18
C THR A 153 -17.31 -19.27 -9.94
N SER A 154 -16.00 -19.48 -9.82
CA SER A 154 -15.16 -18.87 -8.80
C SER A 154 -14.59 -17.56 -9.31
N THR A 155 -14.91 -16.45 -8.63
CA THR A 155 -14.34 -15.12 -8.93
C THR A 155 -13.97 -14.43 -7.62
N LEU A 156 -12.68 -14.27 -7.39
CA LEU A 156 -12.10 -13.66 -6.19
C LEU A 156 -11.46 -12.34 -6.60
N ILE A 157 -11.87 -11.23 -5.98
CA ILE A 157 -11.29 -9.91 -6.23
C ILE A 157 -10.80 -9.32 -4.92
N VAL A 158 -9.51 -8.99 -4.87
CA VAL A 158 -8.88 -8.33 -3.73
C VAL A 158 -8.24 -7.04 -4.21
N ALA A 159 -8.62 -5.92 -3.61
CA ALA A 159 -8.04 -4.62 -3.86
C ALA A 159 -7.45 -4.09 -2.56
N THR A 160 -6.20 -3.63 -2.61
CA THR A 160 -5.48 -3.10 -1.45
C THR A 160 -4.80 -1.77 -1.74
N GLY A 161 -4.59 -0.99 -0.68
CA GLY A 161 -3.86 0.26 -0.68
C GLY A 161 -4.75 1.49 -0.81
N ASP A 162 -4.40 2.42 -1.69
CA ASP A 162 -5.15 3.66 -1.86
C ASP A 162 -6.32 3.46 -2.82
N ILE A 163 -7.45 3.02 -2.26
CA ILE A 163 -8.62 2.64 -3.02
C ILE A 163 -9.58 3.85 -3.16
N PRO A 164 -10.00 4.23 -4.39
CA PRO A 164 -10.93 5.35 -4.59
C PRO A 164 -12.29 5.12 -3.92
N PHE A 165 -13.00 6.22 -3.64
CA PHE A 165 -14.32 6.24 -2.99
C PHE A 165 -15.40 5.41 -3.73
N ASP A 166 -15.24 5.17 -5.05
CA ASP A 166 -16.18 4.38 -5.87
C ASP A 166 -15.78 2.89 -6.03
N ARG A 167 -14.90 2.39 -5.14
CA ARG A 167 -14.40 1.00 -5.03
C ARG A 167 -15.42 -0.05 -5.46
N LYS A 168 -16.59 0.00 -4.82
CA LYS A 168 -17.61 -1.04 -4.91
C LYS A 168 -18.13 -1.16 -6.33
N GLY A 169 -18.53 -0.05 -6.96
CA GLY A 169 -19.07 -0.07 -8.33
C GLY A 169 -18.05 -0.53 -9.38
N ARG A 170 -16.78 -0.10 -9.26
CA ARG A 170 -15.71 -0.48 -10.20
C ARG A 170 -15.30 -1.95 -10.06
N ILE A 171 -15.15 -2.45 -8.83
CA ILE A 171 -14.84 -3.86 -8.56
C ILE A 171 -16.00 -4.76 -9.01
N GLU A 172 -17.25 -4.36 -8.73
CA GLU A 172 -18.43 -5.08 -9.18
C GLU A 172 -18.53 -5.20 -10.71
N GLN A 173 -18.03 -4.21 -11.47
CA GLN A 173 -17.98 -4.31 -12.93
C GLN A 173 -17.03 -5.40 -13.39
N ILE A 174 -15.84 -5.54 -12.78
CA ILE A 174 -14.92 -6.65 -13.09
C ILE A 174 -15.57 -7.98 -12.70
N GLY A 175 -16.16 -8.06 -11.50
CA GLY A 175 -16.85 -9.26 -11.05
C GLY A 175 -17.97 -9.68 -12.00
N ARG A 176 -18.75 -8.73 -12.52
CA ARG A 176 -19.78 -8.98 -13.52
C ARG A 176 -19.21 -9.47 -14.86
N LEU A 177 -18.08 -8.93 -15.31
CA LEU A 177 -17.42 -9.40 -16.54
C LEU A 177 -16.89 -10.83 -16.37
N ALA A 178 -16.22 -11.12 -15.25
CA ALA A 178 -15.71 -12.45 -14.95
C ALA A 178 -16.84 -13.49 -14.88
N LYS A 179 -17.94 -13.18 -14.19
CA LYS A 179 -19.13 -14.05 -14.11
C LYS A 179 -19.82 -14.28 -15.47
N LYS A 180 -19.60 -13.41 -16.45
CA LYS A 180 -20.10 -13.58 -17.83
C LYS A 180 -19.14 -14.40 -18.71
N GLY A 181 -18.05 -14.93 -18.17
CA GLY A 181 -17.06 -15.67 -18.94
C GLY A 181 -16.21 -14.78 -19.84
N ALA A 182 -15.98 -13.51 -19.46
CA ALA A 182 -15.09 -12.63 -20.21
C ALA A 182 -13.69 -13.24 -20.33
N LYS A 183 -13.09 -13.13 -21.52
CA LYS A 183 -11.78 -13.72 -21.79
C LYS A 183 -10.69 -13.09 -20.90
N PRO A 184 -9.61 -13.82 -20.57
CA PRO A 184 -8.52 -13.29 -19.76
C PRO A 184 -7.94 -11.94 -20.24
N GLY A 185 -7.87 -11.74 -21.56
CA GLY A 185 -7.42 -10.47 -22.16
C GLY A 185 -8.34 -9.28 -21.85
N GLU A 186 -9.66 -9.49 -21.85
CA GLU A 186 -10.66 -8.47 -21.53
C GLU A 186 -10.63 -8.10 -20.04
N LEU A 187 -10.54 -9.13 -19.18
CA LEU A 187 -10.38 -8.96 -17.74
C LEU A 187 -9.12 -8.16 -17.43
N ARG A 188 -7.97 -8.54 -18.03
CA ARG A 188 -6.71 -7.82 -17.87
C ARG A 188 -6.82 -6.36 -18.33
N ALA A 189 -7.43 -6.12 -19.50
CA ALA A 189 -7.61 -4.78 -20.02
C ALA A 189 -8.46 -3.90 -19.08
N LYS A 190 -9.57 -4.44 -18.57
CA LYS A 190 -10.44 -3.74 -17.62
C LYS A 190 -9.72 -3.44 -16.30
N THR A 191 -9.06 -4.44 -15.70
CA THR A 191 -8.29 -4.28 -14.45
C THR A 191 -7.18 -3.23 -14.61
N THR A 192 -6.46 -3.25 -15.73
CA THR A 192 -5.43 -2.26 -16.05
C THR A 192 -6.01 -0.85 -16.22
N ARG A 193 -7.16 -0.73 -16.89
CA ARG A 193 -7.85 0.55 -17.08
C ARG A 193 -8.27 1.16 -15.75
N LEU A 194 -8.83 0.38 -14.83
CA LEU A 194 -9.22 0.88 -13.51
C LEU A 194 -8.02 1.44 -12.73
N LEU A 195 -6.89 0.73 -12.74
CA LEU A 195 -5.67 1.21 -12.07
C LEU A 195 -5.22 2.58 -12.65
N ARG A 196 -5.30 2.74 -13.98
CA ARG A 196 -4.95 4.01 -14.65
C ARG A 196 -5.93 5.14 -14.29
N GLU A 197 -7.23 4.86 -14.26
CA GLU A 197 -8.26 5.84 -13.93
C GLU A 197 -8.13 6.31 -12.47
N SER A 198 -7.87 5.40 -11.52
CA SER A 198 -7.60 5.75 -10.12
C SER A 198 -6.40 6.68 -9.96
N ARG A 199 -5.37 6.50 -10.80
CA ARG A 199 -4.21 7.41 -10.83
C ARG A 199 -4.59 8.81 -11.32
N THR A 200 -5.35 8.92 -12.41
CA THR A 200 -5.72 10.22 -13.00
C THR A 200 -6.62 11.02 -12.09
N GLN A 201 -7.65 10.38 -11.52
CA GLN A 201 -8.59 11.02 -10.60
C GLN A 201 -7.86 11.68 -9.42
N ARG A 202 -6.85 10.99 -8.90
CA ARG A 202 -6.10 11.51 -7.76
C ARG A 202 -5.17 12.68 -8.09
N ILE A 203 -4.57 12.69 -9.28
CA ILE A 203 -3.79 13.86 -9.73
C ILE A 203 -4.72 15.08 -9.79
N ALA A 204 -5.95 14.90 -10.26
CA ALA A 204 -6.95 15.97 -10.27
C ALA A 204 -7.34 16.42 -8.85
N GLU A 205 -7.59 15.48 -7.92
CA GLU A 205 -7.90 15.79 -6.51
C GLU A 205 -6.77 16.57 -5.83
N THR A 206 -5.52 16.12 -6.00
CA THR A 206 -4.34 16.78 -5.42
C THR A 206 -4.08 18.15 -6.05
N ALA A 207 -4.38 18.33 -7.34
CA ALA A 207 -4.27 19.63 -8.01
C ALA A 207 -5.40 20.60 -7.62
N SER A 208 -6.56 20.06 -7.20
CA SER A 208 -7.73 20.84 -6.78
C SER A 208 -7.74 21.24 -5.31
N GLU A 209 -6.88 20.65 -4.47
CA GLU A 209 -6.65 21.16 -3.12
C GLU A 209 -6.04 22.56 -3.23
N PRO A 210 -6.71 23.60 -2.69
CA PRO A 210 -6.17 24.95 -2.74
C PRO A 210 -4.83 24.93 -2.00
N ALA A 211 -3.74 25.16 -2.74
CA ALA A 211 -2.44 25.43 -2.15
C ALA A 211 -2.68 26.51 -1.09
N PHE A 212 -2.56 26.14 0.18
CA PHE A 212 -2.76 27.04 1.29
C PHE A 212 -1.64 28.08 1.20
N ARG A 213 -1.88 29.15 0.43
CA ARG A 213 -1.01 30.31 0.34
C ARG A 213 -1.06 30.92 1.73
N GLY A 214 -0.12 30.52 2.58
CA GLY A 214 0.16 31.22 3.81
C GLY A 214 0.45 32.67 3.44
N SER A 215 -0.53 33.55 3.66
CA SER A 215 -0.35 34.98 3.55
C SER A 215 0.61 35.37 4.67
N SER A 216 1.88 35.53 4.34
CA SER A 216 2.84 36.19 5.21
C SER A 216 2.50 37.68 5.23
N SER A 217 1.63 38.12 6.14
CA SER A 217 1.50 39.54 6.44
C SER A 217 2.70 39.96 7.29
N CYS A 218 3.59 40.74 6.68
CA CYS A 218 4.65 41.43 7.41
C CYS A 218 4.02 42.65 8.09
N VAL A 219 3.86 42.63 9.41
CA VAL A 219 3.42 43.81 10.17
C VAL A 219 4.61 44.39 10.94
N GLY A 220 4.99 45.62 10.58
CA GLY A 220 5.71 46.58 11.42
C GLY A 220 7.23 46.45 11.52
N ARG A 221 7.95 47.52 11.12
CA ARG A 221 9.33 47.79 11.53
C ARG A 221 9.36 48.09 13.04
N THR A 222 10.20 47.39 13.79
CA THR A 222 10.71 47.90 15.08
C THR A 222 12.15 48.39 14.90
N GLY A 223 12.52 49.45 15.61
CA GLY A 223 13.70 50.29 15.38
C GLY A 223 15.09 49.66 15.56
N ASN A 224 15.21 48.33 15.65
CA ASN A 224 16.49 47.62 15.85
C ASN A 224 16.77 46.57 14.75
N GLY A 225 16.49 46.86 13.48
CA GLY A 225 17.09 46.16 12.33
C GLY A 225 16.76 44.67 12.09
N TYR A 226 16.09 43.96 12.99
CA TYR A 226 15.74 42.54 12.81
C TYR A 226 14.28 42.36 12.36
N ARG A 227 14.06 41.72 11.19
CA ARG A 227 12.73 41.28 10.74
C ARG A 227 12.31 40.03 11.52
N ARG A 228 11.22 40.09 12.30
CA ARG A 228 10.57 38.89 12.84
C ARG A 228 9.50 38.40 11.86
N CYS A 229 9.74 37.25 11.25
CA CYS A 229 8.72 36.52 10.50
C CYS A 229 7.96 35.59 11.45
N TRP A 230 6.68 35.89 11.70
CA TRP A 230 5.80 34.98 12.42
C TRP A 230 5.13 34.04 11.43
N ARG A 231 5.47 32.75 11.46
CA ARG A 231 4.64 31.71 10.82
C ARG A 231 3.48 31.40 11.76
N ARG A 232 2.26 31.78 11.39
CA ARG A 232 1.05 31.22 12.02
C ARG A 232 0.85 29.79 11.47
N GLN A 233 1.08 28.77 12.29
CA GLN A 233 0.49 27.46 12.05
C GLN A 233 -0.87 27.40 12.76
N PRO A 234 -1.97 27.03 12.08
CA PRO A 234 -3.21 26.74 12.78
C PRO A 234 -3.12 25.32 13.36
N PHE A 235 -3.06 25.22 14.70
CA PHE A 235 -3.30 23.97 15.42
C PHE A 235 -4.76 23.93 15.87
N ARG A 236 -5.46 22.83 15.56
CA ARG A 236 -6.77 22.52 16.13
C ARG A 236 -6.58 21.91 17.53
N GLY A 237 -7.07 22.62 18.54
CA GLY A 237 -7.49 22.10 19.85
C GLY A 237 -6.39 21.69 20.85
N GLY A 238 -6.15 22.53 21.87
CA GLY A 238 -5.42 22.14 23.09
C GLY A 238 -4.66 23.31 23.76
N PRO A 239 -4.55 23.38 25.10
CA PRO A 239 -3.95 24.51 25.82
C PRO A 239 -2.41 24.51 25.74
N TYR A 240 -1.85 25.72 25.82
CA TYR A 240 -0.45 26.08 25.56
C TYR A 240 0.57 25.38 26.46
N HIS A 241 1.57 24.73 25.85
CA HIS A 241 2.92 24.63 26.42
C HIS A 241 3.88 25.46 25.58
N ARG A 242 4.58 26.42 26.21
CA ARG A 242 5.69 27.17 25.59
C ARG A 242 6.95 26.31 25.65
N THR A 243 7.41 25.79 24.53
CA THR A 243 8.76 25.24 24.39
C THR A 243 9.59 26.16 23.50
N ARG A 244 10.69 26.68 24.06
CA ARG A 244 11.78 27.29 23.31
C ARG A 244 12.48 26.17 22.54
N TYR A 245 12.56 26.29 21.22
CA TYR A 245 13.53 25.52 20.43
C TYR A 245 14.64 26.48 20.02
N ASP A 246 15.82 26.30 20.63
CA ASP A 246 17.08 26.74 20.07
C ASP A 246 17.54 25.62 19.13
N ASP A 247 17.49 25.85 17.81
CA ASP A 247 17.93 24.91 16.80
C ASP A 247 19.24 25.41 16.16
N PRO A 248 20.40 24.79 16.47
CA PRO A 248 21.68 25.17 15.89
C PRO A 248 22.04 24.15 14.81
N ARG A 249 21.52 24.28 13.59
CA ARG A 249 21.99 23.44 12.47
C ARG A 249 21.65 23.98 11.07
N PHE A 250 22.24 25.12 10.71
CA PHE A 250 22.53 25.45 9.30
C PHE A 250 23.81 26.29 9.22
N LEU A 251 24.94 25.62 8.99
CA LEU A 251 26.18 26.22 8.53
C LEU A 251 26.59 25.49 7.25
N TYR A 252 26.39 26.12 6.10
CA TYR A 252 27.14 25.80 4.89
C TYR A 252 27.88 27.07 4.46
N ARG A 253 29.21 26.97 4.54
CA ARG A 253 30.19 27.97 4.11
C ARG A 253 30.41 27.78 2.61
N ARG A 254 30.27 28.87 1.85
CA ARG A 254 30.63 28.95 0.43
C ARG A 254 32.11 29.30 0.33
N VAL A 255 32.86 28.49 -0.40
CA VAL A 255 34.23 28.80 -0.88
C VAL A 255 34.20 28.27 -2.32
N GLY A 256 34.46 29.04 -3.37
CA GLY A 256 35.49 30.07 -3.51
C GLY A 256 36.65 29.40 -4.23
#